data_AF-A0A0F9ESP8-F1
#
_entry.id   AF-A0A0F9ESP8-F1
#
_cell.length_a   1.000
_cell.length_b   1.000
_cell.length_c   1.000
_cell.angle_alpha   90.00
_cell.angle_beta   90.00
_cell.angle_gamma   90.00
#
_symmetry.space_group_name_H-M   'P 1'
#
loop_
_entity.id
_entity.type
_entity.pdbx_description
1 polymer ?
#
loop_
_entity_poly.entity_id
_entity_poly.type
_entity_poly.pdbx_seq_one_letter_code
_entity_poly.pdbx_strand_id
1 'polypeptide(L)'
;MTFGKRIGGWLRRLTGIKAELFLSVSEIQQGRAGAGKVGQGLDSNVVMAPIQFIQRTFTQSVPVVEEKADGRKWTPLDEHPVERLLADPNPFYDGDTLAKAFLLSWFIDGNAYLLKTRNTLRGIAELWYIPHWLIGPEWGRDGRGPFITHYDYNPDGRGKKPVPVADVVHLRVGLDPRNPRKGLSPIKAALREVLTDEEASAFSAYLLGNMGVPGGIIAPKSTDVAMSADEIKEMKEYMSTGFTGKKRGNWLVLGSPTEVSQFGFDPNRLMLGPLRDISEERICAMLGVPAAVVGFGAGLQSTKVGATMRELVKLAKVNCIEPTQTTIGR
;
A
#
# COMPACT_ATOMS: atom_id res chain seq x y z
N MET A 1 -33.64 -29.67 8.71
CA MET A 1 -34.65 -29.42 7.66
C MET A 1 -34.73 -27.91 7.41
N THR A 2 -33.93 -27.35 6.51
CA THR A 2 -34.25 -26.99 5.11
C THR A 2 -35.45 -26.06 4.90
N PHE A 3 -35.11 -24.80 4.58
CA PHE A 3 -35.56 -23.93 3.47
C PHE A 3 -37.03 -23.53 3.25
N GLY A 4 -37.21 -22.22 3.00
CA GLY A 4 -38.36 -21.64 2.30
C GLY A 4 -38.21 -20.16 1.95
N LYS A 5 -37.57 -19.87 0.80
CA LYS A 5 -37.40 -18.54 0.16
C LYS A 5 -38.72 -17.99 -0.41
N ARG A 6 -38.88 -16.66 -0.44
CA ARG A 6 -39.50 -15.94 -1.58
C ARG A 6 -39.02 -14.48 -1.67
N ILE A 7 -38.18 -14.21 -2.67
CA ILE A 7 -37.84 -12.89 -3.21
C ILE A 7 -38.19 -12.97 -4.71
N GLY A 8 -39.01 -12.04 -5.22
CA GLY A 8 -39.15 -11.77 -6.66
C GLY A 8 -38.20 -10.63 -7.06
N GLY A 9 -37.63 -10.54 -8.25
CA GLY A 9 -37.80 -11.30 -9.50
C GLY A 9 -37.00 -10.68 -10.68
N TRP A 10 -36.43 -9.48 -10.50
CA TRP A 10 -35.76 -8.73 -11.59
C TRP A 10 -34.24 -8.96 -11.69
N LEU A 11 -33.53 -9.13 -10.56
CA LEU A 11 -32.06 -9.26 -10.57
C LEU A 11 -31.53 -10.60 -11.13
N ARG A 12 -32.38 -11.61 -11.31
CA ARG A 12 -31.97 -12.97 -11.69
C ARG A 12 -31.73 -13.18 -13.19
N ARG A 13 -32.08 -12.20 -14.03
CA ARG A 13 -32.00 -12.34 -15.49
C ARG A 13 -30.69 -11.85 -16.12
N LEU A 14 -29.79 -11.20 -15.37
CA LEU A 14 -28.68 -10.47 -16.00
C LEU A 14 -27.30 -11.12 -15.95
N THR A 15 -27.00 -12.06 -15.06
CA THR A 15 -25.58 -12.45 -14.86
C THR A 15 -25.28 -13.93 -14.64
N GLY A 16 -26.26 -14.82 -14.51
CA GLY A 16 -26.03 -16.29 -14.52
C GLY A 16 -25.05 -16.88 -13.50
N ILE A 17 -24.43 -16.08 -12.64
CA ILE A 17 -23.37 -16.48 -11.72
C ILE A 17 -23.91 -16.36 -10.28
N LYS A 18 -23.82 -17.45 -9.52
CA LYS A 18 -24.20 -17.49 -8.11
C LYS A 18 -23.23 -16.66 -7.27
N ALA A 19 -23.74 -15.60 -6.65
CA ALA A 19 -23.02 -14.77 -5.69
C ALA A 19 -22.94 -15.45 -4.32
N GLU A 20 -22.04 -16.42 -4.15
CA GLU A 20 -21.55 -16.89 -2.86
C GLU A 20 -20.07 -17.20 -2.99
N LEU A 21 -19.22 -16.16 -2.93
CA LEU A 21 -17.83 -16.20 -2.48
C LEU A 21 -17.26 -14.77 -2.56
N PHE A 22 -17.60 -13.92 -1.59
CA PHE A 22 -16.89 -12.67 -1.37
C PHE A 22 -16.51 -12.61 0.09
N LEU A 23 -15.31 -13.09 0.38
CA LEU A 23 -14.64 -12.88 1.67
C LEU A 23 -14.60 -11.39 1.97
N SER A 24 -15.17 -11.01 3.10
CA SER A 24 -15.11 -9.65 3.60
C SER A 24 -13.66 -9.29 3.94
N VAL A 25 -13.27 -8.05 3.72
CA VAL A 25 -11.91 -7.55 4.07
C VAL A 25 -11.62 -7.72 5.58
N SER A 26 -12.67 -7.80 6.41
CA SER A 26 -12.58 -8.13 7.83
C SER A 26 -12.16 -9.59 8.11
N GLU A 27 -12.49 -10.56 7.24
CA GLU A 27 -12.07 -11.95 7.39
C GLU A 27 -10.59 -12.15 7.02
N ILE A 28 -10.02 -11.28 6.18
CA ILE A 28 -8.57 -11.27 5.89
C ILE A 28 -7.77 -10.78 7.11
N GLN A 29 -8.37 -9.93 7.96
CA GLN A 29 -7.72 -9.42 9.18
C GLN A 29 -7.72 -10.41 10.34
N GLN A 30 -8.64 -11.37 10.38
CA GLN A 30 -8.75 -12.33 11.50
C GLN A 30 -7.79 -13.52 11.39
N GLY A 31 -7.02 -13.61 10.30
CA GLY A 31 -6.24 -14.80 9.96
C GLY A 31 -4.74 -14.79 10.26
N ARG A 32 -4.13 -13.77 10.89
CA ARG A 32 -2.67 -13.81 11.14
C ARG A 32 -2.22 -13.00 12.38
N ALA A 33 -1.76 -13.73 13.39
CA ALA A 33 -0.77 -13.25 14.35
C ALA A 33 0.51 -12.88 13.56
N GLY A 34 0.63 -11.60 13.18
CA GLY A 34 1.68 -11.07 12.31
C GLY A 34 1.22 -9.90 11.43
N ALA A 35 -0.08 -9.84 11.11
CA ALA A 35 -0.67 -8.79 10.26
C ALA A 35 -0.69 -7.39 10.92
N GLY A 36 -0.40 -7.30 12.22
CA GLY A 36 -0.28 -6.02 12.94
C GLY A 36 0.94 -5.17 12.54
N LYS A 37 1.83 -5.69 11.67
CA LYS A 37 3.05 -5.00 11.19
C LYS A 37 3.14 -4.88 9.66
N VAL A 38 2.09 -5.19 8.91
CA VAL A 38 2.05 -4.78 7.50
C VAL A 38 1.59 -3.33 7.49
N GLY A 39 2.54 -2.41 7.69
CA GLY A 39 2.28 -0.98 7.84
C GLY A 39 1.72 -0.38 6.56
N GLN A 40 0.39 -0.36 6.40
CA GLN A 40 -0.38 0.43 5.42
C GLN A 40 0.16 0.51 3.96
N GLY A 41 1.04 -0.41 3.54
CA GLY A 41 1.84 -0.30 2.31
C GLY A 41 2.99 0.73 2.34
N LEU A 42 3.13 1.52 3.41
CA LEU A 42 4.16 2.56 3.57
C LEU A 42 5.55 1.99 3.84
N ASP A 43 5.62 0.83 4.48
CA ASP A 43 6.89 0.13 4.73
C ASP A 43 7.29 -0.78 3.54
N SER A 44 6.40 -0.91 2.55
CA SER A 44 6.58 -1.82 1.44
C SER A 44 7.38 -1.18 0.31
N ASN A 45 8.55 -1.73 0.02
CA ASN A 45 9.44 -1.22 -1.03
C ASN A 45 8.82 -1.34 -2.43
N VAL A 46 8.08 -2.41 -2.71
CA VAL A 46 7.42 -2.63 -4.01
C VAL A 46 6.35 -1.57 -4.30
N VAL A 47 5.71 -1.04 -3.24
CA VAL A 47 4.72 0.05 -3.33
C VAL A 47 5.40 1.41 -3.34
N MET A 48 6.34 1.65 -2.42
CA MET A 48 6.92 2.97 -2.22
C MET A 48 7.90 3.38 -3.31
N ALA A 49 8.64 2.45 -3.92
CA ALA A 49 9.58 2.78 -4.98
C ALA A 49 8.93 3.47 -6.20
N PRO A 50 7.84 2.94 -6.81
CA PRO A 50 7.16 3.64 -7.90
C PRO A 50 6.50 4.94 -7.44
N ILE A 51 5.94 5.00 -6.23
CA ILE A 51 5.35 6.24 -5.69
C ILE A 51 6.40 7.33 -5.52
N GLN A 52 7.58 7.00 -4.99
CA GLN A 52 8.68 7.96 -4.85
C GLN A 52 9.25 8.41 -6.21
N PHE A 53 9.22 7.55 -7.23
CA PHE A 53 9.51 7.96 -8.60
C PHE A 53 8.48 9.00 -9.09
N ILE A 54 7.19 8.73 -8.90
CA ILE A 54 6.11 9.65 -9.29
C ILE A 54 6.25 10.99 -8.55
N GLN A 55 6.43 10.95 -7.23
CA GLN A 55 6.62 12.12 -6.38
C GLN A 55 7.76 13.03 -6.85
N ARG A 56 8.92 12.45 -7.20
CA ARG A 56 10.08 13.21 -7.69
C ARG A 56 9.88 13.76 -9.11
N THR A 57 9.06 13.11 -9.93
CA THR A 57 8.84 13.49 -11.32
C THR A 57 7.71 14.51 -11.45
N PHE A 58 6.64 14.35 -10.67
CA PHE A 58 5.48 15.22 -10.68
C PHE A 58 5.84 16.66 -10.28
N THR A 59 6.67 16.82 -9.24
CA THR A 59 7.04 18.15 -8.72
C THR A 59 8.10 18.87 -9.55
N GLN A 60 8.58 18.27 -10.65
CA GLN A 60 9.43 18.97 -11.63
C GLN A 60 8.64 20.01 -12.44
N SER A 61 7.31 19.88 -12.48
CA SER A 61 6.44 20.86 -13.13
C SER A 61 5.93 21.85 -12.09
N VAL A 62 6.08 23.14 -12.38
CA VAL A 62 5.59 24.22 -11.51
C VAL A 62 4.11 24.45 -11.79
N PRO A 63 3.24 24.51 -10.77
CA PRO A 63 1.84 24.86 -10.98
C PRO A 63 1.73 26.31 -11.48
N VAL A 64 0.90 26.51 -12.50
CA VAL A 64 0.57 27.83 -13.05
C VAL A 64 -0.93 28.04 -13.00
N VAL A 65 -1.36 29.27 -12.76
CA VAL A 65 -2.77 29.65 -12.87
C VAL A 65 -3.02 30.18 -14.27
N GLU A 66 -4.01 29.62 -14.96
CA GLU A 66 -4.40 30.08 -16.28
C GLU A 66 -5.81 30.67 -16.24
N GLU A 67 -6.00 31.80 -16.94
CA GLU A 67 -7.31 32.37 -17.21
C GLU A 67 -7.73 32.07 -18.64
N LYS A 68 -9.01 31.76 -18.82
CA LYS A 68 -9.60 31.55 -20.14
C LYS A 68 -10.22 32.86 -20.64
N ALA A 69 -9.41 33.71 -21.26
CA ALA A 69 -9.91 34.91 -21.93
C ALA A 69 -10.85 34.52 -23.09
N ASP A 70 -12.12 34.88 -22.96
CA ASP A 70 -13.17 34.80 -24.00
C ASP A 70 -13.36 33.39 -24.63
N GLY A 71 -13.10 32.34 -23.85
CA GLY A 71 -13.39 30.95 -24.22
C GLY A 71 -12.47 30.31 -25.27
N ARG A 72 -11.47 31.04 -25.81
CA ARG A 72 -10.68 30.58 -26.97
C ARG A 72 -9.21 30.27 -26.66
N LYS A 73 -8.59 30.89 -25.66
CA LYS A 73 -7.18 30.65 -25.30
C LYS A 73 -6.98 30.72 -23.79
N TRP A 74 -6.24 29.76 -23.24
CA TRP A 74 -5.70 29.83 -21.88
C TRP A 74 -4.47 30.73 -21.89
N THR A 75 -4.44 31.69 -20.98
CA THR A 75 -3.30 32.60 -20.78
C THR A 75 -2.86 32.51 -19.32
N PRO A 76 -1.56 32.31 -19.06
CA PRO A 76 -1.06 32.28 -17.69
C PRO A 76 -1.28 33.64 -17.01
N LEU A 77 -1.70 33.60 -15.75
CA LEU A 77 -1.80 34.75 -14.87
C LEU A 77 -0.59 34.76 -13.96
N ASP A 78 0.33 35.70 -14.20
CA ASP A 78 1.51 35.84 -13.36
C ASP A 78 1.14 36.29 -11.94
N GLU A 79 1.79 35.69 -10.94
CA GLU A 79 1.69 36.06 -9.52
C GLU A 79 0.30 35.92 -8.88
N HIS A 80 -0.53 35.01 -9.39
CA HIS A 80 -1.83 34.77 -8.79
C HIS A 80 -1.67 34.29 -7.31
N PRO A 81 -2.48 34.76 -6.34
CA PRO A 81 -2.33 34.40 -4.92
C PRO A 81 -2.32 32.89 -4.63
N VAL A 82 -2.97 32.11 -5.50
CA VAL A 82 -2.98 30.64 -5.41
C VAL A 82 -1.60 30.04 -5.71
N GLU A 83 -0.81 30.63 -6.61
CA GLU A 83 0.56 30.16 -6.88
C GLU A 83 1.43 30.28 -5.63
N ARG A 84 1.30 31.42 -4.93
CA ARG A 84 1.98 31.63 -3.64
C ARG A 84 1.52 30.63 -2.58
N LEU A 85 0.21 30.39 -2.47
CA LEU A 85 -0.35 29.42 -1.53
C LEU A 85 0.06 27.98 -1.85
N LEU A 86 0.24 27.62 -3.12
CA LEU A 86 0.71 26.29 -3.51
C LEU A 86 2.21 26.12 -3.28
N ALA A 87 3.01 27.18 -3.44
CA ALA A 87 4.45 27.17 -3.20
C ALA A 87 4.79 27.18 -1.70
N ASP A 88 4.07 27.98 -0.91
CA ASP A 88 4.22 28.11 0.54
C ASP A 88 2.85 27.88 1.23
N PRO A 89 2.45 26.61 1.42
CA PRO A 89 1.12 26.28 1.90
C PRO A 89 0.90 26.56 3.39
N ASN A 90 1.97 26.55 4.18
CA ASN A 90 1.96 26.85 5.61
C ASN A 90 3.41 27.06 6.11
N PRO A 91 3.61 27.58 7.34
CA PRO A 91 4.95 27.91 7.84
C PRO A 91 5.91 26.72 8.09
N PHE A 92 5.47 25.47 7.94
CA PHE A 92 6.22 24.29 8.37
C PHE A 92 6.76 23.45 7.21
N TYR A 93 6.16 23.53 6.02
CA TYR A 93 6.64 22.79 4.85
C TYR A 93 6.22 23.48 3.55
N ASP A 94 7.02 23.27 2.51
CA ASP A 94 6.84 23.84 1.19
C ASP A 94 5.80 23.06 0.34
N GLY A 95 5.51 23.63 -0.82
CA GLY A 95 4.60 23.04 -1.82
C GLY A 95 5.05 21.68 -2.34
N ASP A 96 6.36 21.46 -2.49
CA ASP A 96 6.91 20.17 -2.93
C ASP A 96 6.63 19.08 -1.88
N THR A 97 6.87 19.36 -0.60
CA THR A 97 6.55 18.45 0.51
C THR A 97 5.05 18.16 0.57
N LEU A 98 4.20 19.19 0.44
CA LEU A 98 2.75 19.03 0.41
C LEU A 98 2.29 18.16 -0.76
N ALA A 99 2.78 18.43 -1.98
CA ALA A 99 2.43 17.69 -3.17
C ALA A 99 2.82 16.21 -3.05
N LYS A 100 4.01 15.91 -2.51
CA LYS A 100 4.45 14.53 -2.30
C LYS A 100 3.57 13.78 -1.31
N ALA A 101 3.22 14.41 -0.18
CA ALA A 101 2.32 13.82 0.81
C ALA A 101 0.91 13.60 0.23
N PHE A 102 0.43 14.54 -0.56
CA PHE A 102 -0.85 14.45 -1.26
C PHE A 102 -0.86 13.29 -2.27
N LEU A 103 0.16 13.18 -3.12
CA LEU A 103 0.31 12.10 -4.10
C LEU A 103 0.38 10.72 -3.45
N LEU A 104 0.98 10.61 -2.27
CA LEU A 104 1.01 9.37 -1.50
C LEU A 104 -0.41 8.86 -1.23
N SER A 105 -1.27 9.71 -0.67
CA SER A 105 -2.67 9.35 -0.39
C SER A 105 -3.49 9.12 -1.67
N TRP A 106 -3.22 9.90 -2.71
CA TRP A 106 -3.84 9.74 -4.03
C TRP A 106 -3.58 8.35 -4.63
N PHE A 107 -2.33 7.88 -4.66
CA PHE A 107 -1.99 6.59 -5.26
C PHE A 107 -2.25 5.38 -4.34
N ILE A 108 -2.18 5.55 -3.02
CA ILE A 108 -2.41 4.44 -2.08
C ILE A 108 -3.90 4.19 -1.87
N ASP A 109 -4.70 5.20 -1.56
CA ASP A 109 -6.11 5.03 -1.21
C ASP A 109 -7.08 5.51 -2.28
N GLY A 110 -6.61 6.32 -3.25
CA GLY A 110 -7.48 6.96 -4.22
C GLY A 110 -8.21 8.19 -3.67
N ASN A 111 -7.90 8.60 -2.42
CA ASN A 111 -8.50 9.75 -1.76
C ASN A 111 -7.39 10.62 -1.16
N ALA A 112 -7.33 11.88 -1.58
CA ALA A 112 -6.35 12.83 -1.06
C ALA A 112 -7.05 14.08 -0.54
N TYR A 113 -6.65 14.50 0.66
CA TYR A 113 -7.33 15.53 1.43
C TYR A 113 -6.39 16.67 1.80
N LEU A 114 -6.85 17.90 1.59
CA LEU A 114 -6.25 19.11 2.15
C LEU A 114 -7.29 19.84 3.00
N LEU A 115 -6.87 20.37 4.14
CA LEU A 115 -7.66 21.24 4.99
C LEU A 115 -7.28 22.70 4.73
N LYS A 116 -8.28 23.53 4.48
CA LYS A 116 -8.15 24.97 4.32
C LYS A 116 -8.32 25.65 5.67
N THR A 117 -7.30 26.38 6.10
CA THR A 117 -7.44 27.34 7.20
C THR A 117 -7.73 28.72 6.62
N ARG A 118 -8.64 29.46 7.22
CA ARG A 118 -9.06 30.79 6.75
C ARG A 118 -8.58 31.90 7.67
N ASN A 119 -8.23 33.05 7.10
CA ASN A 119 -7.92 34.26 7.86
C ASN A 119 -9.20 34.95 8.38
N THR A 120 -9.03 36.04 9.13
CA THR A 120 -10.12 36.86 9.67
C THR A 120 -11.05 37.45 8.59
N LEU A 121 -10.53 37.64 7.37
CA LEU A 121 -11.28 38.10 6.19
C LEU A 121 -11.92 36.96 5.39
N ARG A 122 -11.93 35.73 5.92
CA ARG A 122 -12.45 34.49 5.31
C ARG A 122 -11.75 34.01 4.03
N GLY A 123 -10.63 34.64 3.66
CA GLY A 123 -9.73 34.15 2.61
C GLY A 123 -8.98 32.90 3.07
N ILE A 124 -8.61 32.02 2.13
CA ILE A 124 -7.79 30.84 2.44
C ILE A 124 -6.38 31.34 2.75
N ALA A 125 -5.90 31.04 3.96
CA ALA A 125 -4.58 31.45 4.43
C ALA A 125 -3.56 30.31 4.32
N GLU A 126 -4.00 29.07 4.60
CA GLU A 126 -3.11 27.92 4.67
C GLU A 126 -3.76 26.66 4.12
N LEU A 127 -2.92 25.73 3.65
CA LEU A 127 -3.29 24.39 3.23
C LEU A 127 -2.53 23.36 4.06
N TRP A 128 -3.28 22.43 4.65
CA TRP A 128 -2.75 21.37 5.50
C TRP A 128 -3.04 20.00 4.91
N TYR A 129 -2.02 19.18 4.73
CA TYR A 129 -2.21 17.77 4.38
C TYR A 129 -2.88 17.02 5.53
N ILE A 130 -3.92 16.24 5.20
CA ILE A 130 -4.50 15.28 6.13
C ILE A 130 -4.35 13.87 5.55
N PRO A 131 -3.70 12.94 6.28
CA PRO A 131 -3.67 11.54 5.89
C PRO A 131 -5.07 10.95 5.68
N HIS A 132 -5.25 10.21 4.59
CA HIS A 132 -6.56 9.66 4.17
C HIS A 132 -7.24 8.76 5.21
N TRP A 133 -6.49 8.17 6.14
CA TRP A 133 -7.05 7.35 7.22
C TRP A 133 -7.54 8.16 8.43
N LEU A 134 -7.24 9.46 8.53
CA LEU A 134 -7.67 10.33 9.63
C LEU A 134 -8.94 11.12 9.30
N ILE A 135 -9.39 11.11 8.04
CA ILE A 135 -10.56 11.88 7.59
C ILE A 135 -11.46 11.06 6.67
N GLY A 136 -12.77 11.26 6.78
CA GLY A 136 -13.72 10.60 5.88
C GLY A 136 -15.01 11.39 5.70
N PRO A 137 -15.66 11.29 4.53
CA PRO A 137 -16.94 11.92 4.30
C PRO A 137 -18.03 11.23 5.13
N GLU A 138 -18.91 12.00 5.73
CA GLU A 138 -20.13 11.53 6.40
C GLU A 138 -21.36 12.02 5.63
N TRP A 139 -22.47 11.29 5.76
CA TRP A 139 -23.72 11.58 5.05
C TRP A 139 -24.95 11.11 5.83
N GLY A 140 -26.10 11.72 5.54
CA GLY A 140 -27.38 11.31 6.13
C GLY A 140 -27.78 9.91 5.66
N ARG A 141 -28.19 9.05 6.60
CA ARG A 141 -28.63 7.67 6.31
C ARG A 141 -30.01 7.59 5.65
N ASP A 142 -30.78 8.68 5.71
CA ASP A 142 -32.14 8.79 5.22
C ASP A 142 -32.23 9.12 3.71
N GLY A 143 -31.10 9.41 3.06
CA GLY A 143 -31.04 9.73 1.63
C GLY A 143 -31.68 11.08 1.26
N ARG A 144 -32.11 11.87 2.24
CA ARG A 144 -32.78 13.18 2.04
C ARG A 144 -31.86 14.37 2.33
N GLY A 145 -30.61 14.12 2.71
CA GLY A 145 -29.59 15.13 2.96
C GLY A 145 -28.67 15.41 1.75
N PRO A 146 -27.73 16.35 1.90
CA PRO A 146 -26.71 16.62 0.90
C PRO A 146 -25.87 15.36 0.64
N PHE A 147 -25.22 15.30 -0.53
CA PHE A 147 -24.39 14.17 -0.91
C PHE A 147 -23.31 13.87 0.15
N ILE A 148 -22.68 14.91 0.71
CA ILE A 148 -21.80 14.86 1.87
C ILE A 148 -22.26 15.95 2.84
N THR A 149 -22.47 15.61 4.11
CA THR A 149 -22.89 16.59 5.14
C THR A 149 -21.69 17.31 5.73
N HIS A 150 -20.64 16.57 6.09
CA HIS A 150 -19.38 17.06 6.62
C HIS A 150 -18.29 15.99 6.44
N TYR A 151 -17.06 16.34 6.80
CA TYR A 151 -15.97 15.37 6.96
C TYR A 151 -15.68 15.16 8.44
N ASP A 152 -15.56 13.90 8.83
CA ASP A 152 -15.13 13.55 10.17
C ASP A 152 -13.61 13.48 10.21
N TYR A 153 -12.96 14.39 10.96
CA TYR A 153 -11.51 14.44 11.14
C TYR A 153 -11.12 13.97 12.54
N ASN A 154 -10.22 12.99 12.64
CA ASN A 154 -9.80 12.38 13.91
C ASN A 154 -8.26 12.37 14.06
N PRO A 155 -7.62 13.53 14.32
CA PRO A 155 -6.16 13.61 14.43
C PRO A 155 -5.58 12.80 15.59
N ASP A 156 -6.26 12.80 16.74
CA ASP A 156 -5.70 12.31 18.00
C ASP A 156 -6.23 10.93 18.41
N GLY A 157 -7.11 10.33 17.59
CA GLY A 157 -7.83 9.09 17.94
C GLY A 157 -8.88 9.25 19.06
N ARG A 158 -9.00 10.45 19.66
CA ARG A 158 -9.84 10.75 20.83
C ARG A 158 -11.27 11.17 20.50
N GLY A 159 -11.59 11.31 19.21
CA GLY A 159 -12.93 11.70 18.78
C GLY A 159 -12.91 12.36 17.41
N LYS A 160 -13.95 12.07 16.63
CA LYS A 160 -14.14 12.67 15.32
C LYS A 160 -14.67 14.09 15.48
N LYS A 161 -14.01 15.05 14.84
CA LYS A 161 -14.41 16.46 14.79
C LYS A 161 -15.04 16.71 13.42
N PRO A 162 -16.29 17.21 13.35
CA PRO A 162 -16.92 17.53 12.08
C PRO A 162 -16.28 18.77 11.47
N VAL A 163 -15.83 18.65 10.22
CA VAL A 163 -15.25 19.72 9.41
C VAL A 163 -16.21 20.05 8.25
N PRO A 164 -16.55 21.34 8.03
CA PRO A 164 -17.40 21.73 6.91
C PRO A 164 -16.83 21.30 5.56
N VAL A 165 -17.71 20.89 4.63
CA VAL A 165 -17.32 20.54 3.26
C VAL A 165 -16.56 21.68 2.56
N ALA A 166 -16.92 22.93 2.86
CA ALA A 166 -16.29 24.11 2.30
C ALA A 166 -14.82 24.31 2.71
N ASP A 167 -14.35 23.62 3.75
CA ASP A 167 -12.99 23.74 4.29
C ASP A 167 -12.12 22.53 3.95
N VAL A 168 -12.67 21.49 3.31
CA VAL A 168 -11.92 20.32 2.84
C VAL A 168 -11.81 20.34 1.32
N VAL A 169 -10.60 20.18 0.81
CA VAL A 169 -10.35 19.78 -0.58
C VAL A 169 -10.27 18.26 -0.57
N HIS A 170 -11.15 17.59 -1.33
CA HIS A 170 -11.15 16.14 -1.47
C HIS A 170 -11.10 15.77 -2.94
N LEU A 171 -9.92 15.33 -3.36
CA LEU A 171 -9.60 14.88 -4.70
C LEU A 171 -9.63 13.34 -4.73
N ARG A 172 -10.27 12.78 -5.76
CA ARG A 172 -10.55 11.35 -5.88
C ARG A 172 -10.01 10.78 -7.19
N VAL A 173 -9.38 9.62 -7.10
CA VAL A 173 -9.08 8.79 -8.28
C VAL A 173 -10.37 8.11 -8.72
N GLY A 174 -11.03 8.68 -9.73
CA GLY A 174 -12.35 8.20 -10.15
C GLY A 174 -13.35 8.18 -9.00
N LEU A 175 -14.35 7.30 -9.07
CA LEU A 175 -15.32 7.07 -8.00
C LEU A 175 -15.37 5.57 -7.69
N ASP A 176 -15.31 5.21 -6.42
CA ASP A 176 -15.50 3.83 -5.99
C ASP A 176 -16.98 3.44 -6.17
N PRO A 177 -17.31 2.42 -6.99
CA PRO A 177 -18.69 1.98 -7.16
C PRO A 177 -19.36 1.49 -5.87
N ARG A 178 -18.56 1.08 -4.88
CA ARG A 178 -19.04 0.64 -3.55
C ARG A 178 -19.39 1.83 -2.66
N ASN A 179 -18.72 2.95 -2.86
CA ASN A 179 -19.04 4.21 -2.20
C ASN A 179 -18.66 5.39 -3.10
N PRO A 180 -19.64 5.97 -3.85
CA PRO A 180 -19.36 7.03 -4.81
C PRO A 180 -18.94 8.36 -4.17
N ARG A 181 -18.82 8.43 -2.83
CA ARG A 181 -18.27 9.59 -2.11
C ARG A 181 -16.76 9.53 -1.97
N LYS A 182 -16.14 8.39 -2.30
CA LYS A 182 -14.70 8.13 -2.25
C LYS A 182 -14.17 7.78 -3.64
N GLY A 183 -12.89 8.01 -3.85
CA GLY A 183 -12.15 7.48 -4.98
C GLY A 183 -11.81 6.01 -4.82
N LEU A 184 -11.45 5.41 -5.93
CA LEU A 184 -11.03 4.02 -6.03
C LEU A 184 -9.50 3.94 -5.98
N SER A 185 -8.95 3.26 -4.97
CA SER A 185 -7.51 3.06 -4.86
C SER A 185 -6.94 2.34 -6.10
N PRO A 186 -5.89 2.88 -6.73
CA PRO A 186 -5.16 2.22 -7.81
C PRO A 186 -4.57 0.86 -7.41
N ILE A 187 -4.00 0.75 -6.20
CA ILE A 187 -3.19 -0.41 -5.79
C ILE A 187 -3.90 -1.41 -4.89
N LYS A 188 -5.06 -1.07 -4.33
CA LYS A 188 -5.79 -1.93 -3.37
C LYS A 188 -6.21 -3.28 -3.95
N ALA A 189 -6.36 -3.37 -5.28
CA ALA A 189 -6.60 -4.63 -5.97
C ALA A 189 -5.40 -5.59 -5.92
N ALA A 190 -4.17 -5.06 -5.81
CA ALA A 190 -2.92 -5.83 -5.72
C ALA A 190 -2.45 -6.06 -4.27
N LEU A 191 -3.32 -5.88 -3.27
CA LEU A 191 -2.91 -6.03 -1.87
C LEU A 191 -2.40 -7.45 -1.56
N ARG A 192 -2.88 -8.48 -2.25
CA ARG A 192 -2.41 -9.86 -2.06
C ARG A 192 -0.97 -10.04 -2.53
N GLU A 193 -0.61 -9.40 -3.63
CA GLU A 193 0.72 -9.37 -4.21
C GLU A 193 1.69 -8.64 -3.28
N VAL A 194 1.30 -7.48 -2.76
CA VAL A 194 2.08 -6.76 -1.74
C VAL A 194 2.31 -7.65 -0.52
N LEU A 195 1.26 -8.25 0.03
CA LEU A 195 1.40 -9.16 1.16
C LEU A 195 2.29 -10.37 0.85
N THR A 196 2.24 -10.88 -0.38
CA THR A 196 3.07 -12.02 -0.79
C THR A 196 4.55 -11.63 -0.89
N ASP A 197 4.86 -10.43 -1.42
CA ASP A 197 6.22 -9.90 -1.46
C ASP A 197 6.79 -9.68 -0.05
N GLU A 198 5.99 -9.09 0.85
CA GLU A 198 6.37 -8.88 2.25
C GLU A 198 6.65 -10.20 2.97
N GLU A 199 5.81 -11.21 2.79
CA GLU A 199 6.02 -12.54 3.38
C GLU A 199 7.25 -13.23 2.78
N ALA A 200 7.50 -13.09 1.47
CA ALA A 200 8.71 -13.61 0.84
C ALA A 200 9.99 -12.94 1.38
N SER A 201 9.94 -11.62 1.59
CA SER A 201 11.02 -10.84 2.22
C SER A 201 11.27 -11.27 3.67
N ALA A 202 10.20 -11.35 4.47
CA ALA A 202 10.27 -11.80 5.86
C ALA A 202 10.79 -13.24 5.98
N PHE A 203 10.31 -14.14 5.11
CA PHE A 203 10.78 -15.52 5.06
C PHE A 203 12.27 -15.60 4.70
N SER A 204 12.73 -14.82 3.71
CA SER A 204 14.15 -14.76 3.34
C SER A 204 15.01 -14.28 4.50
N ALA A 205 14.58 -13.24 5.21
CA ALA A 205 15.27 -12.72 6.39
C ALA A 205 15.31 -13.74 7.53
N TYR A 206 14.21 -14.46 7.77
CA TYR A 206 14.14 -15.54 8.75
C TYR A 206 15.11 -16.69 8.41
N LEU A 207 15.12 -17.12 7.15
CA LEU A 207 15.98 -18.21 6.67
C LEU A 207 17.46 -17.85 6.83
N LEU A 208 17.87 -16.67 6.37
CA LEU A 208 19.25 -16.17 6.55
C LEU A 208 19.57 -15.99 8.04
N GLY A 209 18.57 -15.58 8.83
CA GLY A 209 18.66 -15.49 10.29
C GLY A 209 18.88 -16.83 10.98
N ASN A 210 18.53 -17.96 10.37
CA ASN A 210 18.70 -19.30 10.93
C ASN A 210 19.73 -20.12 10.15
N MET A 211 20.73 -19.47 9.54
CA MET A 211 21.80 -20.12 8.78
C MET A 211 21.29 -21.01 7.62
N GLY A 212 20.14 -20.69 7.04
CA GLY A 212 19.56 -21.49 5.96
C GLY A 212 18.81 -22.73 6.41
N VAL A 213 18.60 -22.94 7.71
CA VAL A 213 17.95 -24.15 8.26
C VAL A 213 16.50 -23.82 8.68
N PRO A 214 15.47 -24.34 7.99
CA PRO A 214 14.06 -24.09 8.34
C PRO A 214 13.57 -24.90 9.56
N GLY A 215 14.40 -25.81 10.06
CA GLY A 215 14.08 -26.73 11.15
C GLY A 215 14.84 -28.06 10.98
N GLY A 216 14.98 -28.81 12.07
CA GLY A 216 15.62 -30.13 12.06
C GLY A 216 14.84 -31.12 12.91
N ILE A 217 14.97 -32.42 12.61
CA ILE A 217 14.46 -33.49 13.47
C ILE A 217 15.63 -34.02 14.28
N ILE A 218 15.41 -34.06 15.60
CA ILE A 218 16.33 -34.67 16.56
C ILE A 218 15.66 -35.95 17.02
N ALA A 219 16.28 -37.09 16.70
CA ALA A 219 15.79 -38.40 17.11
C ALA A 219 16.93 -39.20 17.77
N PRO A 220 16.65 -39.89 18.89
CA PRO A 220 17.61 -40.81 19.48
C PRO A 220 17.87 -41.98 18.51
N LYS A 221 19.13 -42.41 18.38
CA LYS A 221 19.51 -43.50 17.46
C LYS A 221 19.06 -44.89 17.91
N SER A 222 18.70 -45.06 19.18
CA SER A 222 18.22 -46.34 19.72
C SER A 222 16.77 -46.24 20.20
N THR A 223 15.97 -47.26 19.89
CA THR A 223 14.59 -47.42 20.36
C THR A 223 14.48 -47.73 21.86
N ASP A 224 15.60 -48.09 22.49
CA ASP A 224 15.64 -48.52 23.89
C ASP A 224 15.69 -47.36 24.90
N VAL A 225 15.91 -46.12 24.41
CA VAL A 225 15.94 -44.91 25.22
C VAL A 225 14.82 -43.97 24.78
N ALA A 226 13.64 -44.13 25.37
CA ALA A 226 12.56 -43.17 25.22
C ALA A 226 12.88 -41.92 26.05
N MET A 227 13.06 -40.78 25.37
CA MET A 227 13.19 -39.50 26.07
C MET A 227 11.87 -39.16 26.76
N SER A 228 11.93 -38.72 28.02
CA SER A 228 10.76 -38.21 28.73
C SER A 228 10.28 -36.89 28.13
N ALA A 229 9.02 -36.52 28.39
CA ALA A 229 8.45 -35.25 27.91
C ALA A 229 9.23 -34.03 28.44
N ASP A 230 9.80 -34.13 29.64
CA ASP A 230 10.59 -33.08 30.28
C ASP A 230 11.96 -32.93 29.62
N GLU A 231 12.65 -34.05 29.31
CA GLU A 231 13.92 -34.04 28.57
C GLU A 231 13.76 -33.46 27.16
N ILE A 232 12.65 -33.76 26.48
CA ILE A 232 12.33 -33.17 25.17
C ILE A 232 12.15 -31.66 25.28
N LYS A 233 11.50 -31.20 26.35
CA LYS A 233 11.27 -29.77 26.59
C LYS A 233 12.59 -29.04 26.90
N GLU A 234 13.43 -29.59 27.76
CA GLU A 234 14.75 -29.04 28.08
C GLU A 234 15.66 -29.01 26.85
N MET A 235 15.67 -30.07 26.03
CA MET A 235 16.43 -30.11 24.79
C MET A 235 15.95 -29.04 23.79
N LYS A 236 14.63 -28.84 23.68
CA LYS A 236 14.05 -27.79 22.84
C LYS A 236 14.39 -26.39 23.34
N GLU A 237 14.39 -26.17 24.66
CA GLU A 237 14.80 -24.89 25.27
C GLU A 237 16.30 -24.63 25.05
N TYR A 238 17.16 -25.63 25.25
CA TYR A 238 18.59 -25.55 24.98
C TYR A 238 18.89 -25.24 23.51
N MET A 239 18.21 -25.91 22.58
CA MET A 239 18.36 -25.67 21.13
C MET A 239 17.86 -24.28 20.71
N SER A 240 16.73 -23.82 21.25
CA SER A 240 16.16 -22.52 20.89
C SER A 240 16.95 -21.33 21.47
N THR A 241 17.59 -21.48 22.63
CA THR A 241 18.45 -20.44 23.22
C THR A 241 19.91 -20.50 22.74
N GLY A 242 20.40 -21.68 22.36
CA GLY A 242 21.79 -21.89 21.94
C GLY A 242 22.10 -21.43 20.52
N PHE A 243 21.10 -21.34 19.64
CA PHE A 243 21.30 -21.16 18.19
C PHE A 243 20.65 -19.89 17.62
N THR A 244 20.11 -19.02 18.48
CA THR A 244 19.45 -17.77 18.09
C THR A 244 20.36 -16.55 18.26
N GLY A 245 20.09 -15.48 17.51
CA GLY A 245 20.79 -14.19 17.65
C GLY A 245 22.31 -14.26 17.42
N LYS A 246 23.11 -13.76 18.37
CA LYS A 246 24.59 -13.76 18.29
C LYS A 246 25.22 -15.15 18.49
N LYS A 247 24.44 -16.15 18.90
CA LYS A 247 24.90 -17.52 19.17
C LYS A 247 24.74 -18.45 17.96
N ARG A 248 24.39 -17.90 16.79
CA ARG A 248 24.32 -18.63 15.52
C ARG A 248 25.67 -19.27 15.21
N GLY A 249 25.67 -20.57 14.89
CA GLY A 249 26.87 -21.32 14.54
C GLY A 249 27.63 -21.94 15.71
N ASN A 250 27.10 -21.84 16.94
CA ASN A 250 27.66 -22.55 18.08
C ASN A 250 27.62 -24.07 17.88
N TRP A 251 28.57 -24.78 18.48
CA TRP A 251 28.62 -26.24 18.40
C TRP A 251 27.54 -26.87 19.28
N LEU A 252 26.74 -27.78 18.71
CA LEU A 252 25.81 -28.60 19.48
C LEU A 252 26.55 -29.83 20.02
N VAL A 253 26.66 -29.97 21.33
CA VAL A 253 27.21 -31.17 21.96
C VAL A 253 26.08 -31.89 22.70
N LEU A 254 25.73 -33.08 22.22
CA LEU A 254 24.73 -33.94 22.84
C LEU A 254 25.45 -35.09 23.55
N GLY A 255 25.08 -35.36 24.80
CA GLY A 255 25.70 -36.42 25.63
C GLY A 255 25.24 -37.85 25.32
N SER A 256 24.28 -38.01 24.41
CA SER A 256 23.70 -39.31 24.01
C SER A 256 23.85 -39.50 22.48
N PRO A 257 23.91 -40.75 21.96
CA PRO A 257 23.94 -41.02 20.52
C PRO A 257 22.67 -40.51 19.81
N THR A 258 22.71 -39.28 19.35
CA THR A 258 21.59 -38.61 18.69
C THR A 258 21.93 -38.34 17.23
N GLU A 259 20.98 -38.62 16.33
CA GLU A 259 21.09 -38.22 14.94
C GLU A 259 20.38 -36.89 14.75
N VAL A 260 21.12 -35.90 14.26
CA VAL A 260 20.55 -34.64 13.82
C VAL A 260 20.37 -34.72 12.32
N SER A 261 19.12 -34.94 11.88
CA SER A 261 18.79 -34.82 10.47
C SER A 261 18.39 -33.38 10.19
N GLN A 262 19.26 -32.67 9.46
CA GLN A 262 18.87 -31.41 8.84
C GLN A 262 18.09 -31.76 7.58
N PHE A 263 16.86 -31.26 7.46
CA PHE A 263 16.24 -31.22 6.16
C PHE A 263 17.13 -30.34 5.28
N GLY A 264 17.74 -30.93 4.26
CA GLY A 264 18.45 -30.18 3.22
C GLY A 264 17.45 -29.25 2.55
N PHE A 265 17.40 -28.01 3.02
CA PHE A 265 16.58 -26.99 2.44
C PHE A 265 17.37 -26.34 1.33
N ASP A 266 16.97 -26.57 0.09
CA ASP A 266 17.52 -25.86 -1.07
C ASP A 266 16.69 -24.58 -1.29
N PRO A 267 17.22 -23.39 -0.93
CA PRO A 267 16.49 -22.14 -1.07
C PRO A 267 16.10 -21.84 -2.53
N ASN A 268 16.82 -22.40 -3.50
CA ASN A 268 16.52 -22.21 -4.92
C ASN A 268 15.18 -22.84 -5.33
N ARG A 269 14.73 -23.89 -4.62
CA ARG A 269 13.46 -24.55 -4.91
C ARG A 269 12.24 -23.72 -4.54
N LEU A 270 12.38 -22.74 -3.65
CA LEU A 270 11.28 -21.85 -3.30
C LEU A 270 10.95 -20.85 -4.39
N MET A 271 11.89 -20.59 -5.31
CA MET A 271 11.71 -19.62 -6.39
C MET A 271 11.17 -18.26 -5.90
N LEU A 272 11.73 -17.75 -4.79
CA LEU A 272 11.29 -16.47 -4.22
C LEU A 272 11.52 -15.30 -5.19
N GLY A 273 12.55 -15.33 -6.02
CA GLY A 273 12.81 -14.29 -7.03
C GLY A 273 11.62 -14.06 -7.97
N PRO A 274 11.21 -15.07 -8.76
CA PRO A 274 10.05 -14.97 -9.65
C PRO A 274 8.75 -14.52 -8.98
N LEU A 275 8.53 -14.90 -7.71
CA LEU A 275 7.34 -14.45 -6.96
C LEU A 275 7.37 -12.93 -6.72
N ARG A 276 8.53 -12.38 -6.40
CA ARG A 276 8.72 -10.95 -6.17
C ARG A 276 8.67 -10.15 -7.47
N ASP A 277 9.20 -10.71 -8.56
CA ASP A 277 9.11 -10.12 -9.90
C ASP A 277 7.64 -9.89 -10.32
N ILE A 278 6.74 -10.84 -10.04
CA ILE A 278 5.30 -10.71 -10.33
C ILE A 278 4.67 -9.54 -9.55
N SER A 279 5.06 -9.36 -8.28
CA SER A 279 4.57 -8.26 -7.46
C SER A 279 5.06 -6.91 -7.98
N GLU A 280 6.35 -6.80 -8.33
CA GLU A 280 6.94 -5.61 -8.96
C GLU A 280 6.18 -5.21 -10.22
N GLU A 281 5.95 -6.17 -11.14
CA GLU A 281 5.27 -5.92 -12.41
C GLU A 281 3.81 -5.49 -12.23
N ARG A 282 3.04 -6.16 -11.36
CA ARG A 282 1.62 -5.86 -11.16
C ARG A 282 1.39 -4.50 -10.54
N ILE A 283 2.20 -4.11 -9.56
CA ILE A 283 2.09 -2.80 -8.91
C ILE A 283 2.47 -1.68 -9.89
N CYS A 284 3.57 -1.85 -10.61
CA CYS A 284 3.99 -0.93 -11.66
C CYS A 284 2.93 -0.77 -12.76
N ALA A 285 2.29 -1.87 -13.18
CA ALA A 285 1.21 -1.84 -14.16
C ALA A 285 -0.01 -1.06 -13.67
N MET A 286 -0.40 -1.21 -12.40
CA MET A 286 -1.53 -0.46 -11.81
C MET A 286 -1.25 1.05 -11.70
N LEU A 287 0.01 1.42 -11.45
CA LEU A 287 0.43 2.83 -11.34
C LEU A 287 0.76 3.47 -12.69
N GLY A 288 0.86 2.69 -13.77
CA GLY A 288 1.25 3.20 -15.09
C GLY A 288 2.74 3.58 -15.19
N VAL A 289 3.59 3.03 -14.33
CA VAL A 289 5.04 3.30 -14.31
C VAL A 289 5.78 2.01 -14.69
N PRO A 290 6.62 2.01 -15.74
CA PRO A 290 7.40 0.82 -16.09
C PRO A 290 8.37 0.42 -14.97
N ALA A 291 8.39 -0.87 -14.61
CA ALA A 291 9.24 -1.41 -13.53
C ALA A 291 10.73 -1.06 -13.71
N ALA A 292 11.22 -1.08 -14.96
CA ALA A 292 12.61 -0.76 -15.27
C ALA A 292 13.01 0.68 -14.88
N VAL A 293 12.07 1.64 -14.99
CA VAL A 293 12.32 3.06 -14.65
C VAL A 293 12.48 3.24 -13.14
N VAL A 294 11.81 2.39 -12.35
CA VAL A 294 11.90 2.37 -10.89
C VAL A 294 13.18 1.68 -10.41
N GLY A 295 13.86 0.91 -11.29
CA GLY A 295 15.05 0.15 -10.96
C GLY A 295 14.77 -1.29 -10.50
N PHE A 296 13.56 -1.79 -10.76
CA PHE A 296 13.16 -3.15 -10.45
C PHE A 296 13.83 -4.17 -11.38
N GLY A 297 14.25 -5.30 -10.78
CA GLY A 297 15.03 -6.32 -11.47
C GLY A 297 14.26 -6.96 -12.61
N ALA A 298 12.98 -7.27 -12.40
CA ALA A 298 12.08 -7.82 -13.40
C ALA A 298 11.99 -6.91 -14.64
N GLY A 299 11.85 -5.60 -14.41
CA GLY A 299 11.85 -4.59 -15.46
C GLY A 299 13.15 -4.55 -16.25
N LEU A 300 14.30 -4.54 -15.56
CA LEU A 300 15.61 -4.48 -16.23
C LEU A 300 15.88 -5.70 -17.10
N GLN A 301 15.44 -6.90 -16.72
CA GLN A 301 15.57 -8.10 -17.55
C GLN A 301 14.76 -8.00 -18.86
N SER A 302 13.56 -7.41 -18.81
CA SER A 302 12.72 -7.23 -20.01
C SER A 302 13.18 -6.09 -20.92
N THR A 303 13.90 -5.07 -20.42
CA THR A 303 14.46 -4.00 -21.27
C THR A 303 15.55 -4.46 -22.25
N LYS A 304 16.10 -5.67 -22.06
CA LYS A 304 17.06 -6.29 -23.00
C LYS A 304 16.49 -6.48 -24.41
N VAL A 305 15.18 -6.32 -24.59
CA VAL A 305 14.44 -6.47 -25.86
C VAL A 305 14.40 -5.15 -26.68
N GLY A 306 15.24 -4.16 -26.38
CA GLY A 306 15.55 -3.04 -27.30
C GLY A 306 14.84 -1.71 -27.02
N ALA A 307 14.04 -1.60 -25.96
CA ALA A 307 13.52 -0.32 -25.51
C ALA A 307 14.61 0.46 -24.73
N THR A 308 14.94 1.66 -25.18
CA THR A 308 15.90 2.50 -24.45
C THR A 308 15.26 3.04 -23.16
N MET A 309 16.07 3.26 -22.11
CA MET A 309 15.59 3.88 -20.87
C MET A 309 14.90 5.23 -21.10
N ARG A 310 15.31 5.97 -22.14
CA ARG A 310 14.69 7.25 -22.53
C ARG A 310 13.23 7.08 -22.93
N GLU A 311 12.92 6.07 -23.73
CA GLU A 311 11.54 5.78 -24.15
C GLU A 311 10.68 5.31 -22.98
N LEU A 312 11.24 4.53 -22.05
CA LEU A 312 10.50 4.07 -20.87
C LEU A 312 10.18 5.22 -19.90
N VAL A 313 11.10 6.17 -19.72
CA VAL A 313 10.84 7.40 -18.95
C VAL A 313 9.75 8.22 -19.63
N LYS A 314 9.76 8.34 -20.96
CA LYS A 314 8.71 9.02 -21.72
C LYS A 314 7.36 8.32 -21.54
N LEU A 315 7.32 7.00 -21.59
CA LEU A 315 6.12 6.21 -21.34
C LEU A 315 5.57 6.43 -19.93
N ALA A 316 6.44 6.48 -18.91
CA ALA A 316 6.03 6.78 -17.54
C ALA A 316 5.38 8.17 -17.41
N LYS A 317 5.92 9.17 -18.13
CA LYS A 317 5.37 10.53 -18.15
C LYS A 317 3.96 10.54 -18.76
N VAL A 318 3.81 9.96 -19.94
CA VAL A 318 2.53 9.95 -20.69
C VAL A 318 1.46 9.11 -20.00
N ASN A 319 1.82 7.98 -19.40
CA ASN A 319 0.83 7.06 -18.81
C ASN A 319 0.43 7.43 -17.38
N CYS A 320 1.35 8.02 -16.61
CA CYS A 320 1.12 8.28 -15.18
C CYS A 320 1.16 9.77 -14.84
N ILE A 321 2.27 10.46 -15.17
CA ILE A 321 2.52 11.82 -14.66
C ILE A 321 1.56 12.85 -15.28
N GLU A 322 1.51 12.95 -16.61
CA GLU A 322 0.69 13.94 -17.33
C GLU A 322 -0.82 13.77 -17.07
N PRO A 323 -1.39 12.55 -17.07
CA PRO A 323 -2.80 12.36 -16.71
C PRO A 323 -3.08 12.74 -15.25
N THR A 324 -2.14 12.44 -14.34
CA THR A 324 -2.29 12.80 -12.92
C THR A 324 -2.25 14.31 -12.73
N GLN A 325 -1.29 15.01 -13.36
CA GLN A 325 -1.21 16.48 -13.34
C GLN A 325 -2.49 17.11 -13.92
N THR A 326 -2.95 16.59 -15.06
CA THR A 326 -4.19 17.06 -15.70
C THR A 326 -5.42 16.84 -14.81
N THR A 327 -5.49 15.71 -14.09
CA THR A 327 -6.62 15.41 -13.22
C THR A 327 -6.62 16.27 -11.96
N ILE A 328 -5.44 16.54 -11.39
CA ILE A 328 -5.30 17.39 -10.20
C ILE A 328 -5.49 18.88 -10.53
N GLY A 329 -5.08 19.31 -11.72
CA GLY A 329 -5.18 20.71 -12.17
C GLY A 329 -6.54 21.14 -12.74
N ARG A 330 -7.48 20.20 -12.95
CA ARG A 330 -8.86 20.48 -13.40
C ARG A 330 -9.79 20.75 -12.22
#